data_AF-A0AAD5RIK5-F1
#
_entry.id   AF-A0AAD5RIK5-F1
#
_cell.length_a   1.000
_cell.length_b   1.000
_cell.length_c   1.000
_cell.angle_alpha   90.00
_cell.angle_beta   90.00
_cell.angle_gamma   90.00
#
_symmetry.space_group_name_H-M   'P 1'
#
loop_
_entity.id
_entity.type
_entity.pdbx_description
1 polymer ?
#
loop_
_entity_poly.entity_id
_entity_poly.type
_entity_poly.pdbx_seq_one_letter_code
_entity_poly.pdbx_strand_id
1 'polypeptide(L)'
;MNAIIMGRKTWESIPPRFRPLKDRLNIVISRSFSGQPSADISELDHTKEPVKLPSLHAALQFLKSSSPDSVGRVFVIGGGQIYDAALTLPETRRVLLTSIFSDFECDTHFPIKFVSSSAPGHAEWQQRSKQDLDQWTGEQVPAGLQEENGTTYEFQMWERET
;
A
#
# COMPACT_ATOMS: atom_id res chain seq x y z
N MET A 1 -14.92 5.23 -0.93
CA MET A 1 -13.69 5.67 -0.22
C MET A 1 -12.69 4.51 -0.20
N ASN A 2 -11.39 4.76 -0.35
CA ASN A 2 -10.36 3.70 -0.23
C ASN A 2 -9.85 3.59 1.21
N ALA A 3 -9.32 2.42 1.58
CA ALA A 3 -8.59 2.23 2.84
C ALA A 3 -7.08 2.20 2.59
N ILE A 4 -6.34 2.77 3.51
CA ILE A 4 -4.87 2.76 3.53
C ILE A 4 -4.39 2.16 4.85
N ILE A 5 -3.47 1.21 4.75
CA ILE A 5 -2.88 0.52 5.89
C ILE A 5 -1.41 0.88 5.96
N MET A 6 -0.96 1.30 7.14
CA MET A 6 0.43 1.63 7.38
C MET A 6 0.90 1.22 8.77
N GLY A 7 2.21 1.15 8.96
CA GLY A 7 2.82 0.91 10.27
C GLY A 7 2.88 2.16 11.13
N ARG A 8 2.94 1.98 12.46
CA ARG A 8 3.04 3.09 13.43
C ARG A 8 4.15 4.09 13.12
N LYS A 9 5.35 3.62 12.74
CA LYS A 9 6.48 4.51 12.39
C LYS A 9 6.18 5.37 11.16
N THR A 10 5.53 4.81 10.14
CA THR A 10 5.10 5.53 8.93
C THR A 10 4.02 6.55 9.25
N TRP A 11 3.07 6.21 10.14
CA TRP A 11 2.08 7.18 10.61
C TRP A 11 2.69 8.36 11.37
N GLU A 12 3.74 8.10 12.16
CA GLU A 12 4.47 9.13 12.91
C GLU A 12 5.37 10.00 12.05
N SER A 13 5.86 9.50 10.90
CA SER A 13 6.65 10.29 9.97
C SER A 13 5.82 11.26 9.13
N ILE A 14 4.49 11.06 9.03
CA ILE A 14 3.59 12.00 8.34
C ILE A 14 3.40 13.24 9.25
N PRO A 15 3.67 14.47 8.75
CA PRO A 15 3.49 15.67 9.54
C PRO A 15 2.06 15.79 10.11
N PRO A 16 1.87 16.21 11.37
CA PRO A 16 0.55 16.22 12.03
C PRO A 16 -0.56 16.93 11.25
N ARG A 17 -0.23 17.99 10.50
CA ARG A 17 -1.18 18.74 9.65
C ARG A 17 -1.70 17.97 8.43
N PHE A 18 -1.02 16.89 8.04
CA PHE A 18 -1.36 16.08 6.88
C PHE A 18 -1.95 14.71 7.26
N ARG A 19 -2.10 14.42 8.56
CA ARG A 19 -2.74 13.20 9.05
C ARG A 19 -4.03 13.51 9.83
N PRO A 20 -5.09 12.70 9.71
CA PRO A 20 -5.24 11.58 8.78
C PRO A 20 -5.20 12.01 7.32
N LEU A 21 -4.77 11.11 6.44
CA LEU A 21 -4.78 11.38 5.01
C LEU A 21 -6.24 11.48 4.52
N LYS A 22 -6.61 12.65 3.99
CA LYS A 22 -7.99 12.98 3.59
C LYS A 22 -8.58 11.98 2.59
N ASP A 23 -9.92 11.84 2.64
CA ASP A 23 -10.76 11.03 1.75
C ASP A 23 -10.41 9.53 1.73
N ARG A 24 -9.78 9.05 2.81
CA ARG A 24 -9.34 7.67 3.00
C ARG A 24 -9.59 7.22 4.43
N LEU A 25 -9.94 5.94 4.56
CA LEU A 25 -9.92 5.26 5.86
C LEU A 25 -8.46 4.96 6.22
N ASN A 26 -7.96 5.63 7.26
CA ASN A 26 -6.58 5.45 7.72
C ASN A 26 -6.52 4.33 8.76
N ILE A 27 -5.74 3.27 8.50
CA ILE A 27 -5.51 2.16 9.42
C ILE A 27 -4.03 2.12 9.81
N VAL A 28 -3.76 2.14 11.12
CA VAL A 28 -2.41 2.12 11.68
C VAL A 28 -2.18 0.83 12.46
N ILE A 29 -1.12 0.12 12.09
CA ILE A 29 -0.73 -1.15 12.72
C ILE A 29 0.36 -0.93 13.78
N SER A 30 0.10 -1.43 14.98
CA SER A 30 1.10 -1.54 16.05
C SER A 30 0.83 -2.74 16.95
N ARG A 31 1.87 -3.50 17.30
CA ARG A 31 1.80 -4.59 18.28
C ARG A 31 1.37 -4.14 19.68
N SER A 32 1.49 -2.85 19.98
CA SER A 32 1.06 -2.25 21.25
C SER A 32 -0.44 -1.95 21.30
N PHE A 33 -1.14 -1.98 20.16
CA PHE A 33 -2.58 -1.78 20.14
C PHE A 33 -3.29 -3.08 20.52
N SER A 34 -4.44 -2.94 21.15
CA SER A 34 -5.27 -4.05 21.60
C SER A 34 -6.73 -3.79 21.24
N GLY A 35 -7.45 -4.85 20.91
CA GLY A 35 -8.87 -4.79 20.57
C GLY A 35 -9.14 -4.58 19.08
N GLN A 36 -10.43 -4.54 18.77
CA GLN A 36 -11.01 -4.27 17.46
C GLN A 36 -12.04 -3.16 17.65
N PRO A 37 -12.18 -2.20 16.73
CA PRO A 37 -13.29 -1.27 16.75
C PRO A 37 -14.61 -2.04 16.81
N SER A 38 -15.48 -1.67 17.75
CA SER A 38 -16.82 -2.28 17.85
C SER A 38 -17.83 -1.62 16.90
N ALA A 39 -17.52 -0.43 16.40
CA ALA A 39 -18.33 0.33 15.46
C ALA A 39 -18.01 -0.04 14.01
N ASP A 40 -19.02 -0.01 13.15
CA ASP A 40 -18.86 -0.18 11.70
C ASP A 40 -18.09 1.03 11.11
N ILE A 41 -17.41 0.83 9.98
CA ILE A 41 -16.67 1.90 9.28
C ILE A 41 -17.54 3.13 9.01
N SER A 42 -18.82 2.94 8.70
CA SER A 42 -19.78 4.03 8.45
C SER A 42 -20.07 4.91 9.68
N GLU A 43 -19.84 4.39 10.89
CA GLU A 43 -20.06 5.09 12.16
C GLU A 43 -18.79 5.78 12.68
N LEU A 44 -17.62 5.47 12.10
CA LEU A 44 -16.34 6.02 12.53
C LEU A 44 -16.12 7.43 11.98
N ASP A 45 -15.72 8.35 12.87
CA ASP A 45 -15.13 9.63 12.49
C ASP A 45 -13.67 9.45 12.03
N HIS A 46 -13.52 8.90 10.84
CA HIS A 46 -12.25 8.64 10.17
C HIS A 46 -11.51 9.92 9.72
N THR A 47 -12.11 11.11 9.95
CA THR A 47 -11.48 12.40 9.64
C THR A 47 -10.57 12.88 10.76
N LYS A 48 -10.77 12.40 12.00
CA LYS A 48 -10.02 12.83 13.17
C LYS A 48 -8.93 11.85 13.59
N GLU A 49 -9.25 10.56 13.64
CA GLU A 49 -8.33 9.54 14.10
C GLU A 49 -8.25 8.34 13.15
N PRO A 50 -7.08 7.68 13.06
CA PRO A 50 -6.97 6.43 12.36
C PRO A 50 -7.60 5.30 13.18
N VAL A 51 -8.04 4.26 12.48
CA VAL A 51 -8.33 2.96 13.07
C VAL A 51 -7.00 2.31 13.51
N LYS A 52 -6.90 1.95 14.79
CA LYS A 52 -5.69 1.39 15.39
C LYS A 52 -5.87 -0.12 15.57
N LEU A 53 -5.02 -0.93 14.94
CA LEU A 53 -5.16 -2.39 14.94
C LEU A 53 -3.83 -3.11 15.23
N PRO A 54 -3.87 -4.32 15.84
CA PRO A 54 -2.66 -5.01 16.26
C PRO A 54 -1.86 -5.66 15.12
N SER A 55 -2.50 -5.96 13.99
CA SER A 55 -1.87 -6.69 12.88
C SER A 55 -2.57 -6.44 11.53
N LEU A 56 -1.88 -6.79 10.43
CA LEU A 56 -2.49 -6.80 9.09
C LEU A 56 -3.71 -7.74 9.03
N HIS A 57 -3.61 -8.91 9.67
CA HIS A 57 -4.73 -9.85 9.72
C HIS A 57 -5.95 -9.24 10.41
N ALA A 58 -5.74 -8.56 11.54
CA ALA A 58 -6.78 -7.84 12.25
C ALA A 58 -7.42 -6.74 11.37
N ALA A 59 -6.62 -6.02 10.58
CA ALA A 59 -7.11 -5.02 9.63
C ALA A 59 -7.95 -5.63 8.50
N LEU A 60 -7.50 -6.74 7.91
CA LEU A 60 -8.27 -7.43 6.88
C LEU A 60 -9.57 -8.01 7.42
N GLN A 61 -9.57 -8.55 8.65
CA GLN A 61 -10.80 -9.01 9.31
C GLN A 61 -11.78 -7.86 9.52
N PHE A 62 -11.32 -6.74 10.08
CA PHE A 62 -12.14 -5.55 10.29
C PHE A 62 -12.77 -5.01 9.00
N LEU A 63 -11.96 -4.95 7.93
CA LEU A 63 -12.43 -4.51 6.60
C LEU A 63 -13.45 -5.50 6.01
N LYS A 64 -13.24 -6.81 6.17
CA LYS A 64 -14.16 -7.86 5.68
C LYS A 64 -15.46 -7.94 6.49
N SER A 65 -15.45 -7.59 7.77
CA SER A 65 -16.64 -7.61 8.64
C SER A 65 -17.51 -6.37 8.55
N SER A 66 -17.01 -5.31 7.90
CA SER A 66 -17.74 -4.06 7.71
C SER A 66 -18.80 -4.20 6.63
N SER A 67 -19.79 -3.31 6.66
CA SER A 67 -20.88 -3.27 5.69
C SER A 67 -20.36 -3.36 4.24
N PRO A 68 -21.01 -4.16 3.37
CA PRO A 68 -20.69 -4.18 1.94
C PRO A 68 -20.63 -2.76 1.37
N ASP A 69 -19.68 -2.50 0.48
CA ASP A 69 -19.45 -1.19 -0.17
C ASP A 69 -18.94 -0.04 0.73
N SER A 70 -18.70 -0.28 2.02
CA SER A 70 -18.11 0.72 2.95
C SER A 70 -16.70 1.16 2.53
N VAL A 71 -15.95 0.26 1.89
CA VAL A 71 -14.58 0.51 1.41
C VAL A 71 -14.46 -0.02 -0.02
N GLY A 72 -13.84 0.79 -0.88
CA GLY A 72 -13.43 0.41 -2.22
C GLY A 72 -12.15 -0.42 -2.18
N ARG A 73 -11.02 0.16 -2.59
CA ARG A 73 -9.73 -0.55 -2.60
C ARG A 73 -8.99 -0.40 -1.28
N VAL A 74 -8.20 -1.41 -0.95
CA VAL A 74 -7.30 -1.43 0.21
C VAL A 74 -5.87 -1.33 -0.29
N PHE A 75 -5.12 -0.35 0.23
CA PHE A 75 -3.73 -0.13 -0.13
C PHE A 75 -2.84 -0.28 1.11
N VAL A 76 -1.72 -0.98 0.95
CA VAL A 76 -0.64 -0.95 1.94
C VAL A 76 0.35 0.11 1.50
N ILE A 77 0.56 1.14 2.33
CA ILE A 77 1.45 2.27 2.02
C ILE A 77 2.75 2.25 2.85
N GLY A 78 3.05 1.09 3.46
CA GLY A 78 4.34 0.82 4.12
C GLY A 78 4.32 0.95 5.64
N GLY A 79 5.48 1.03 6.31
CA GLY A 79 6.84 0.96 5.77
C GLY A 79 7.36 -0.47 5.58
N GLY A 80 8.69 -0.65 5.59
CA GLY A 80 9.38 -1.93 5.28
C GLY A 80 8.75 -3.17 5.92
N GLN A 81 8.63 -3.20 7.26
CA GLN A 81 8.03 -4.34 7.97
C GLN A 81 6.58 -4.66 7.57
N ILE A 82 5.82 -3.64 7.18
CA ILE A 82 4.44 -3.82 6.73
C ILE A 82 4.41 -4.29 5.27
N TYR A 83 5.32 -3.82 4.42
CA TYR A 83 5.51 -4.36 3.08
C TYR A 83 5.91 -5.84 3.12
N ASP A 84 6.90 -6.19 3.96
CA ASP A 84 7.34 -7.58 4.16
C ASP A 84 6.14 -8.48 4.47
N ALA A 85 5.37 -8.11 5.50
CA ALA A 85 4.22 -8.88 5.94
C ALA A 85 3.11 -8.91 4.87
N ALA A 86 2.84 -7.79 4.19
CA ALA A 86 1.78 -7.70 3.19
C ALA A 86 2.07 -8.56 1.95
N LEU A 87 3.32 -8.67 1.51
CA LEU A 87 3.68 -9.45 0.32
C LEU A 87 3.55 -10.96 0.54
N THR A 88 3.57 -11.43 1.79
CA THR A 88 3.27 -12.82 2.14
C THR A 88 1.79 -13.17 2.10
N LEU A 89 0.90 -12.17 2.05
CA LEU A 89 -0.54 -12.40 2.10
C LEU A 89 -1.07 -12.80 0.71
N PRO A 90 -1.94 -13.81 0.62
CA PRO A 90 -2.57 -14.19 -0.65
C PRO A 90 -3.54 -13.11 -1.16
N GLU A 91 -4.03 -12.22 -0.28
CA GLU A 91 -4.84 -11.06 -0.68
C GLU A 91 -4.06 -10.02 -1.50
N THR A 92 -2.72 -9.97 -1.36
CA THR A 92 -1.89 -9.00 -2.09
C THR A 92 -1.72 -9.43 -3.53
N ARG A 93 -2.55 -8.85 -4.40
CA ARG A 93 -2.59 -9.14 -5.84
C ARG A 93 -1.71 -8.24 -6.70
N ARG A 94 -1.38 -7.05 -6.21
CA ARG A 94 -0.79 -5.99 -7.04
C ARG A 94 0.16 -5.10 -6.25
N VAL A 95 1.22 -4.65 -6.91
CA VAL A 95 2.16 -3.64 -6.43
C VAL A 95 2.18 -2.49 -7.43
N LEU A 96 1.86 -1.29 -6.95
CA LEU A 96 2.12 -0.05 -7.68
C LEU A 96 3.48 0.45 -7.23
N LEU A 97 4.42 0.54 -8.17
CA LEU A 97 5.82 0.84 -7.88
C LEU A 97 6.24 2.09 -8.66
N THR A 98 6.80 3.07 -7.95
CA THR A 98 7.62 4.11 -8.57
C THR A 98 9.07 3.63 -8.52
N SER A 99 9.59 3.17 -9.65
CA SER A 99 10.98 2.72 -9.78
C SER A 99 11.88 3.93 -9.94
N ILE A 100 12.82 4.15 -9.01
CA ILE A 100 13.77 5.27 -9.03
C ILE A 100 15.10 4.78 -9.60
N PHE A 101 15.66 5.48 -10.58
CA PHE A 101 16.90 5.12 -11.29
C PHE A 101 18.09 5.99 -10.88
N SER A 102 18.15 6.33 -9.59
CA SER A 102 19.23 7.10 -8.99
C SER A 102 19.66 6.43 -7.68
N ASP A 103 20.96 6.49 -7.39
CA ASP A 103 21.53 5.86 -6.20
C ASP A 103 21.43 6.78 -4.98
N PHE A 104 20.99 6.22 -3.85
CA PHE A 104 20.88 6.92 -2.57
C PHE A 104 21.36 6.02 -1.43
N GLU A 105 21.91 6.63 -0.38
CA GLU A 105 22.17 5.91 0.87
C GLU A 105 20.84 5.60 1.57
N CYS A 106 20.58 4.30 1.78
CA CYS A 106 19.33 3.80 2.35
C CYS A 106 19.63 2.73 3.41
N ASP A 107 18.83 2.71 4.48
CA ASP A 107 18.90 1.70 5.55
C ASP A 107 17.73 0.70 5.53
N THR A 108 16.76 0.94 4.64
CA THR A 108 15.51 0.19 4.51
C THR A 108 15.29 -0.13 3.04
N HIS A 109 15.03 -1.40 2.73
CA HIS A 109 14.88 -1.89 1.36
C HIS A 109 13.48 -2.48 1.14
N PHE A 110 12.99 -2.38 -0.10
CA PHE A 110 11.76 -3.06 -0.49
C PHE A 110 11.99 -4.58 -0.55
N PRO A 111 11.01 -5.43 -0.15
CA PRO A 111 11.27 -6.83 0.19
C PRO A 111 11.53 -7.73 -1.01
N ILE A 112 11.10 -7.30 -2.19
CA ILE A 112 11.16 -8.08 -3.43
C ILE A 112 11.97 -7.32 -4.47
N LYS A 113 12.83 -8.06 -5.17
CA LYS A 113 13.42 -7.59 -6.43
C LYS A 113 12.49 -8.01 -7.55
N PHE A 114 11.80 -7.04 -8.15
CA PHE A 114 11.07 -7.27 -9.37
C PHE A 114 12.07 -7.35 -10.53
N VAL A 115 12.46 -8.58 -10.87
CA VAL A 115 13.35 -8.87 -12.00
C VAL A 115 12.51 -9.35 -13.17
N SER A 116 12.72 -8.81 -14.36
CA SER A 116 12.02 -9.27 -15.57
C SER A 116 12.51 -10.63 -16.08
N SER A 117 13.34 -11.35 -15.31
CA SER A 117 14.03 -12.57 -15.75
C SER A 117 13.33 -13.83 -15.27
N SER A 118 13.15 -14.77 -16.19
CA SER A 118 12.66 -16.15 -16.05
C SER A 118 13.59 -17.08 -15.25
N ALA A 119 14.15 -16.59 -14.13
CA ALA A 119 14.89 -17.43 -13.20
C ALA A 119 13.91 -18.37 -12.45
N PRO A 120 14.16 -19.69 -12.41
CA PRO A 120 13.30 -20.64 -11.71
C PRO A 120 13.15 -20.23 -10.24
N GLY A 121 11.92 -19.97 -9.80
CA GLY A 121 11.59 -19.54 -8.43
C GLY A 121 11.28 -18.05 -8.25
N HIS A 122 11.37 -17.23 -9.30
CA HIS A 122 11.10 -15.78 -9.24
C HIS A 122 9.86 -15.32 -10.05
N ALA A 123 9.12 -16.24 -10.67
CA ALA A 123 7.99 -15.96 -11.56
C ALA A 123 6.68 -15.52 -10.87
N GLU A 124 6.72 -15.06 -9.61
CA GLU A 124 5.46 -14.70 -8.92
C GLU A 124 4.87 -13.38 -9.42
N TRP A 125 5.66 -12.44 -9.94
CA TRP A 125 5.18 -11.09 -10.26
C TRP A 125 5.49 -10.71 -11.70
N GLN A 126 4.46 -10.32 -12.45
CA GLN A 126 4.58 -9.82 -13.82
C GLN A 126 4.32 -8.33 -13.88
N GLN A 127 5.22 -7.59 -14.54
CA GLN A 127 4.98 -6.20 -14.88
C GLN A 127 3.85 -6.11 -15.90
N ARG A 128 2.87 -5.26 -15.62
CA ARG A 128 1.72 -5.00 -16.48
C ARG A 128 1.99 -3.83 -17.41
N SER A 129 1.24 -3.80 -18.51
CA SER A 129 1.38 -2.75 -19.51
C SER A 129 0.96 -1.39 -18.96
N LYS A 130 1.41 -0.31 -19.59
CA LYS A 130 0.95 1.06 -19.29
C LYS A 130 -0.57 1.20 -19.46
N GLN A 131 -1.16 0.51 -20.43
CA GLN A 131 -2.61 0.50 -20.63
C GLN A 131 -3.34 -0.16 -19.45
N ASP A 132 -2.83 -1.28 -18.94
CA ASP A 132 -3.39 -1.95 -17.77
C ASP A 132 -3.29 -1.06 -16.53
N LEU A 133 -2.14 -0.38 -16.33
CA LEU A 133 -1.93 0.55 -15.22
C LEU A 133 -2.96 1.69 -15.26
N ASP A 134 -3.11 2.35 -16.40
CA ASP A 134 -4.09 3.44 -16.57
C ASP A 134 -5.52 2.95 -16.34
N GLN A 135 -5.89 1.81 -16.94
CA GLN A 135 -7.22 1.23 -16.77
C GLN A 135 -7.50 0.89 -15.31
N TRP A 136 -6.51 0.32 -14.62
CA TRP A 136 -6.68 -0.07 -13.23
C TRP A 136 -6.74 1.15 -12.31
N THR A 137 -5.85 2.12 -12.47
CA THR A 137 -5.85 3.35 -11.66
C THR A 137 -7.07 4.22 -11.95
N GLY A 138 -7.60 4.17 -13.17
CA GLY A 138 -8.59 5.11 -13.66
C GLY A 138 -8.00 6.48 -14.03
N GLU A 139 -6.67 6.56 -14.13
CA GLU A 139 -5.91 7.79 -14.37
C GLU A 139 -5.02 7.63 -15.61
N GLN A 140 -4.60 8.75 -16.20
CA GLN A 140 -3.59 8.75 -17.26
C GLN A 140 -2.23 9.04 -16.64
N VAL A 141 -1.44 7.99 -16.41
CA VAL A 141 -0.12 8.12 -15.79
C VAL A 141 0.93 8.39 -16.88
N PRO A 142 1.91 9.29 -16.66
CA PRO A 142 3.00 9.53 -17.60
C PRO A 142 3.71 8.23 -17.98
N ALA A 143 3.93 8.03 -19.28
CA ALA A 143 4.59 6.83 -19.79
C ALA A 143 6.11 7.00 -19.82
N GLY A 144 6.84 5.93 -19.49
CA GLY A 144 8.30 5.89 -19.52
C GLY A 144 8.96 6.73 -18.44
N LEU A 145 10.25 7.02 -18.64
CA LEU A 145 11.07 7.75 -17.68
C LEU A 145 10.60 9.20 -17.51
N GLN A 146 10.38 9.57 -16.27
CA GLN A 146 10.14 10.92 -15.80
C GLN A 146 11.41 11.42 -15.11
N GLU A 147 11.56 12.74 -15.04
CA GLU A 147 12.63 13.38 -14.28
C GLU A 147 12.05 14.50 -13.42
N GLU A 148 12.38 14.47 -12.14
CA GLU A 148 12.04 15.54 -11.20
C GLU A 148 13.23 15.81 -10.28
N ASN A 149 13.67 17.06 -10.20
CA ASN A 149 14.80 17.49 -9.35
C ASN A 149 16.08 16.65 -9.56
N GLY A 150 16.38 16.26 -10.81
CA GLY A 150 17.53 15.44 -11.15
C GLY A 150 17.41 13.96 -10.76
N THR A 151 16.25 13.53 -10.29
CA THR A 151 15.94 12.12 -10.00
C THR A 151 15.05 11.56 -11.11
N THR A 152 15.51 10.48 -11.74
CA THR A 152 14.75 9.80 -12.80
C THR A 152 13.92 8.65 -12.21
N TYR A 153 12.67 8.51 -12.67
CA TYR A 153 11.77 7.46 -12.17
C TYR A 153 10.75 7.00 -13.22
N GLU A 154 10.14 5.84 -13.00
CA GLU A 154 9.05 5.31 -13.83
C GLU A 154 7.93 4.76 -12.95
N PHE A 155 6.67 5.00 -13.34
CA PHE A 155 5.51 4.37 -12.72
C PHE A 155 5.26 3.00 -13.33
N GLN A 156 5.15 1.99 -12.48
CA GLN A 156 4.99 0.59 -12.86
C GLN A 156 3.85 -0.05 -12.06
N MET A 157 3.23 -1.06 -12.66
CA MET A 157 2.26 -1.93 -11.99
C MET A 157 2.73 -3.38 -12.14
N TRP A 158 2.79 -4.11 -11.05
CA TRP A 158 3.14 -5.51 -11.01
C TRP A 158 1.97 -6.31 -10.44
N GLU A 159 1.68 -7.47 -11.02
CA GLU A 159 0.61 -8.36 -10.58
C GLU A 159 1.12 -9.75 -10.31
N ARG A 160 0.54 -10.43 -9.32
CA ARG A 160 0.91 -11.80 -9.00
C ARG A 160 0.37 -12.75 -10.07
N GLU A 161 1.18 -13.67 -10.59
CA GLU A 161 0.68 -14.79 -11.41
C GLU A 161 -0.28 -15.62 -10.55
N THR A 162 -1.51 -15.81 -11.04
CA THR A 162 -2.57 -16.62 -10.40
C THR A 162 -2.53 -18.06 -10.86
#